data_AF-A0A800NAV0-F1
#
_entry.id   AF-A0A800NAV0-F1
#
_cell.length_a   1.000
_cell.length_b   1.000
_cell.length_c   1.000
_cell.angle_alpha   90.00
_cell.angle_beta   90.00
_cell.angle_gamma   90.00
#
_symmetry.space_group_name_H-M   'P 1'
#
loop_
_entity.id
_entity.type
_entity.pdbx_description
1 polymer ?
#
loop_
_entity_poly.entity_id
_entity_poly.type
_entity_poly.pdbx_seq_one_letter_code
_entity_poly.pdbx_strand_id
1 'polypeptide(L)' 'MGKAFEITLAFTLIKIDDSRTRFIYVGENKGVNFVGRAMLKLGGDKNNLKVVEEFLQKVREEAMKL' A
#
# COMPACT_ATOMS: atom_id res chain seq x y z
N MET A 1 0.58 -8.68 -17.97
CA MET A 1 -0.04 -8.05 -16.78
C MET A 1 0.28 -6.55 -16.64
N GLY A 2 1.53 -6.10 -16.85
CA GLY A 2 1.95 -4.70 -16.60
C GLY A 2 1.31 -3.57 -17.45
N LYS A 3 0.36 -3.85 -18.34
CA LYS A 3 -0.44 -2.83 -19.07
C LYS A 3 -1.90 -2.76 -18.60
N ALA A 4 -2.28 -3.53 -17.58
CA ALA A 4 -3.66 -3.58 -17.08
C ALA A 4 -3.89 -2.66 -15.89
N PHE A 5 -2.82 -2.32 -15.15
CA PHE A 5 -2.90 -1.52 -13.94
C PHE A 5 -1.85 -0.41 -13.94
N GLU A 6 -2.24 0.71 -13.35
CA GLU A 6 -1.36 1.77 -12.88
C GLU A 6 -1.47 1.78 -11.36
N ILE A 7 -0.34 1.81 -10.67
CA ILE A 7 -0.28 1.75 -9.20
C ILE A 7 0.50 2.97 -8.73
N THR A 8 -0.14 3.77 -7.87
CA THR A 8 0.48 4.93 -7.23
C THR A 8 0.62 4.63 -5.74
N LEU A 9 1.84 4.76 -5.22
CA LEU A 9 2.15 4.61 -3.81
C LEU A 9 2.76 5.91 -3.30
N ALA A 10 2.29 6.40 -2.15
CA ALA A 10 2.83 7.56 -1.47
C ALA A 10 3.17 7.22 -0.02
N PHE A 11 4.35 7.68 0.41
CA PHE A 11 4.87 7.44 1.75
C PHE A 11 5.20 8.77 2.40
N THR A 12 4.66 9.00 3.60
CA THR A 12 4.99 10.18 4.40
C THR A 12 5.62 9.73 5.71
N LEU A 13 6.78 10.30 6.04
CA LEU A 13 7.48 10.07 7.29
C LEU A 13 7.49 11.37 8.09
N ILE A 14 6.91 11.33 9.29
CA ILE A 14 6.84 12.49 10.19
C ILE A 14 7.62 12.14 11.45
N LYS A 15 8.69 12.90 11.73
CA LYS A 15 9.40 12.79 13.01
C LYS A 15 8.45 13.21 14.13
N ILE A 16 8.24 12.33 15.11
CA ILE A 16 7.50 12.65 16.32
C ILE A 16 8.48 13.08 17.42
N ASP A 17 9.55 12.31 17.58
CA ASP A 17 10.71 12.62 18.43
C ASP A 17 11.93 11.83 17.93
N ASP A 18 13.01 11.78 18.72
CA ASP A 18 14.27 11.12 18.34
C ASP A 18 14.16 9.59 18.23
N SER A 19 13.10 8.99 18.79
CA SER A 19 12.89 7.54 18.80
C SER A 19 11.63 7.09 18.05
N ARG A 20 10.77 8.02 17.64
CA ARG A 20 9.46 7.71 17.04
C ARG A 20 9.26 8.45 15.72
N THR A 21 8.89 7.69 14.70
CA THR A 21 8.45 8.19 13.39
C THR A 21 7.03 7.73 13.13
N ARG A 22 6.17 8.64 12.70
CA ARG A 22 4.86 8.29 12.14
C ARG A 22 5.04 8.02 10.64
N PHE A 23 4.79 6.78 10.26
CA PHE A 23 4.77 6.33 8.87
C PHE A 23 3.34 6.28 8.35
N ILE A 24 3.06 7.00 7.27
CA ILE A 24 1.75 7.03 6.62
C ILE A 24 1.92 6.47 5.20
N TYR A 25 1.14 5.44 4.90
CA TYR A 25 1.05 4.81 3.58
C TYR A 25 -0.27 5.20 2.91
N VAL A 26 -0.20 5.54 1.62
CA VAL A 26 -1.36 5.70 0.74
C VAL A 26 -1.07 4.94 -0.55
N GLY A 27 -2.04 4.15 -1.01
CA GLY A 27 -1.94 3.40 -2.26
C GLY A 27 -3.22 3.52 -3.09
N GLU A 28 -3.08 3.67 -4.40
CA GLU A 28 -4.18 3.64 -5.36
C GLU A 28 -3.86 2.64 -6.48
N ASN A 29 -4.81 1.75 -6.77
CA ASN A 29 -4.75 0.83 -7.89
C ASN A 29 -5.79 1.23 -8.94
N LYS A 30 -5.34 1.56 -10.15
CA LYS A 30 -6.20 2.00 -11.25
C LYS A 30 -6.13 1.03 -12.41
N GLY A 31 -7.29 0.52 -12.84
CA GLY A 31 -7.41 -0.32 -14.03
C GLY A 31 -7.39 0.53 -15.29
N VAL A 32 -6.32 0.45 -16.09
CA VAL A 32 -6.13 1.33 -17.28
C VAL A 32 -6.81 0.79 -18.55
N ASN A 33 -7.26 -0.46 -18.56
CA ASN A 33 -8.00 -1.06 -19.66
C ASN A 33 -9.20 -1.87 -19.17
N PHE A 34 -9.96 -2.46 -20.11
CA PHE A 34 -11.17 -3.22 -19.78
C PHE A 34 -10.89 -4.41 -18.84
N VAL A 35 -9.81 -5.16 -19.09
CA VAL A 35 -9.40 -6.31 -18.27
C VAL A 35 -9.04 -5.85 -16.85
N GLY A 36 -8.24 -4.79 -16.71
CA GLY A 36 -7.82 -4.26 -15.42
C GLY A 36 -9.00 -3.74 -14.58
N ARG A 37 -9.96 -3.02 -15.21
CA ARG A 37 -11.17 -2.57 -14.52
C ARG A 37 -12.05 -3.73 -14.07
N ALA A 38 -12.19 -4.78 -14.88
CA ALA A 38 -12.94 -5.97 -14.50
C ALA A 38 -12.27 -6.69 -13.31
N MET A 39 -10.95 -6.85 -13.33
CA MET A 39 -10.20 -7.45 -12.22
C MET A 39 -10.34 -6.66 -10.91
N LEU A 40 -10.28 -5.33 -10.93
CA LEU A 40 -10.48 -4.51 -9.72
C LEU A 40 -11.88 -4.72 -9.11
N LYS A 41 -12.92 -4.79 -9.94
CA LYS A 41 -14.30 -5.03 -9.47
C LYS A 41 -14.47 -6.41 -8.85
N LEU A 42 -13.77 -7.41 -9.38
CA LEU A 42 -13.84 -8.79 -8.88
C LEU A 42 -12.99 -9.00 -7.61
N GLY A 43 -11.93 -8.20 -7.42
CA GLY A 43 -11.00 -8.34 -6.29
C GLY A 43 -11.58 -8.00 -4.92
N GLY A 44 -12.59 -7.11 -4.88
CA GLY A 44 -13.25 -6.66 -3.64
C GLY A 44 -12.32 -5.88 -2.68
N ASP A 45 -12.89 -4.94 -1.90
CA ASP A 45 -12.09 -4.06 -1.04
C ASP A 45 -11.46 -4.78 0.16
N LYS A 46 -12.07 -5.88 0.62
CA LYS A 46 -11.65 -6.60 1.83
C LYS A 46 -10.26 -7.25 1.74
N ASN A 47 -9.82 -7.67 0.55
CA ASN A 47 -8.53 -8.35 0.41
C ASN A 47 -7.35 -7.37 0.30
N ASN A 48 -7.61 -6.13 -0.11
CA ASN A 48 -6.58 -5.10 -0.31
C ASN A 48 -6.06 -4.56 1.03
N LEU A 49 -6.93 -4.38 2.03
CA LEU A 49 -6.53 -3.88 3.35
C LEU A 49 -5.55 -4.83 4.05
N LYS A 50 -5.74 -6.15 3.91
CA LYS A 50 -4.84 -7.14 4.50
C LYS A 50 -3.40 -7.00 3.99
N VAL A 51 -3.23 -6.79 2.68
CA VAL A 51 -1.90 -6.59 2.08
C VAL A 51 -1.24 -5.31 2.62
N VAL A 52 -2.02 -4.25 2.80
CA VAL A 52 -1.53 -2.99 3.40
C VAL A 52 -1.13 -3.17 4.85
N GLU A 53 -1.95 -3.86 5.65
CA GLU A 53 -1.65 -4.16 7.06
C GLU A 53 -0.38 -5.01 7.20
N GLU A 54 -0.24 -6.08 6.40
CA GLU A 54 0.96 -6.93 6.37
C GLU A 54 2.21 -6.12 5.98
N PHE A 55 2.09 -5.19 5.03
CA PHE A 55 3.18 -4.30 4.64
C PHE A 55 3.56 -3.34 5.78
N LEU A 56 2.59 -2.67 6.41
CA LEU A 56 2.83 -1.76 7.52
C LEU A 56 3.47 -2.48 8.71
N GLN A 57 3.03 -3.70 9.00
CA GLN A 57 3.61 -4.53 10.04
C GLN A 57 5.07 -4.87 9.77
N LYS A 58 5.42 -5.25 8.53
CA LYS A 58 6.82 -5.51 8.14
C LYS A 58 7.69 -4.26 8.28
N VAL A 59 7.20 -3.10 7.84
CA VAL A 59 7.94 -1.83 8.00
C VAL A 59 8.22 -1.55 9.47
N ARG A 60 7.23 -1.77 10.34
CA ARG A 60 7.39 -1.63 11.79
C ARG A 60 8.43 -2.62 12.34
N GLU A 61 8.36 -3.89 11.97
CA GLU A 61 9.30 -4.91 12.43
C GLU A 61 10.75 -4.58 12.05
N GLU A 62 10.98 -4.20 10.79
CA GLU A 62 12.34 -3.81 10.33
C GLU A 62 12.84 -2.54 11.03
N ALA A 63 11.97 -1.56 11.27
CA ALA A 63 12.35 -0.33 11.97
C ALA A 63 12.77 -0.56 13.44
N MET A 64 12.27 -1.62 14.08
CA MET A 64 12.55 -1.94 15.49
C MET A 64 13.77 -2.86 15.69
N LYS A 65 14.39 -3.36 14.61
CA LYS A 65 15.61 -4.18 14.69
C LYS A 65 16.90 -3.36 14.88
N LEU A 66 16.82 -2.04 14.69
CA LEU A 66 17.91 -1.08 14.90
C LEU A 66 17.93 -0.61 16.35
#